data_AF-H9M950-F1
#
_entry.id   AF-H9M950-F1
#
_cell.length_a   1.000
_cell.length_b   1.000
_cell.length_c   1.000
_cell.angle_alpha   90.00
_cell.angle_beta   90.00
_cell.angle_gamma   90.00
#
_symmetry.space_group_name_H-M   'P 1'
#
loop_
_entity.id
_entity.type
_entity.pdbx_description
1 polymer ?
#
loop_
_entity_poly.entity_id
_entity_poly.type
_entity_poly.pdbx_seq_one_letter_code
_entity_poly.pdbx_strand_id
1 'polypeptide(L)'
;ITIGGQRLKLPSSLTTFDKEGNGGLIVDSGTTFTMLPESLYREVLKKLKSAIRYSRSVRYEAALGLDLCYELPSEVGSFPVFPTFSLHFKDNATIRLPAENYMSMMSDTYDATRPSTSATAAVGCLIILSSGDEVY
;
A
#
# COMPACT_ATOMS: atom_id res chain seq x y z
N ILE A 1 7.15 4.03 9.93
CA ILE A 1 7.11 3.64 8.50
C ILE A 1 8.13 4.47 7.73
N THR A 2 8.90 3.85 6.83
CA THR A 2 9.81 4.53 5.89
C THR A 2 9.49 4.07 4.48
N ILE A 3 9.34 5.00 3.54
CA ILE A 3 9.03 4.73 2.13
C ILE A 3 10.07 5.43 1.25
N GLY A 4 10.77 4.68 0.41
CA GLY A 4 11.80 5.22 -0.48
C GLY A 4 12.90 5.98 0.28
N GLY A 5 13.26 5.51 1.47
CA GLY A 5 14.24 6.17 2.35
C GLY A 5 13.71 7.36 3.15
N GLN A 6 12.44 7.76 2.98
CA GLN A 6 11.83 8.87 3.73
C GLN A 6 10.98 8.36 4.89
N ARG A 7 11.35 8.73 6.13
CA ARG A 7 10.64 8.32 7.35
C ARG A 7 9.40 9.18 7.56
N LEU A 8 8.25 8.52 7.77
CA LEU A 8 6.98 9.17 8.08
C LEU A 8 6.89 9.51 9.57
N LYS A 9 6.22 10.62 9.88
CA LYS A 9 5.81 10.97 11.25
C LYS A 9 4.63 10.08 11.63
N LEU A 10 4.74 9.39 12.76
CA LEU A 10 3.65 8.55 13.27
C LEU A 10 2.71 9.40 14.16
N PRO A 11 1.40 9.13 14.12
CA PRO A 11 0.48 9.61 15.15
C PRO A 11 0.83 8.99 16.51
N SER A 12 0.56 9.72 17.59
CA SER A 12 0.85 9.27 18.95
C SER A 12 0.10 7.99 19.31
N SER A 13 -1.12 7.82 18.78
CA SER A 13 -1.98 6.65 18.97
C SER A 13 -1.28 5.33 18.63
N LEU A 14 -0.34 5.32 17.67
CA LEU A 14 0.40 4.11 17.29
C LEU A 14 1.62 3.81 18.17
N THR A 15 1.98 4.70 19.09
CA THR A 15 3.22 4.59 19.88
C THR A 15 2.99 4.25 21.35
N THR A 16 1.76 4.39 21.81
CA THR A 16 1.34 4.19 23.21
C THR A 16 0.01 3.46 23.25
N PHE A 17 -0.26 2.79 24.37
CA PHE A 17 -1.58 2.29 24.73
C PHE A 17 -2.14 3.19 25.82
N ASP A 18 -3.43 3.51 25.77
CA ASP A 18 -4.12 4.15 26.89
C ASP A 18 -4.53 3.11 27.96
N LYS A 19 -5.27 3.53 28.99
CA LYS A 19 -5.66 2.66 30.10
C LYS A 19 -6.77 1.68 29.70
N GLU A 20 -7.52 2.03 28.67
CA GLU A 20 -8.60 1.28 28.07
C GLU A 20 -8.08 0.25 27.05
N GLY A 21 -6.79 0.33 26.71
CA GLY A 21 -6.12 -0.58 25.78
C GLY A 21 -6.17 -0.14 24.32
N ASN A 22 -6.61 1.10 24.04
CA ASN A 22 -6.62 1.65 22.70
C ASN A 22 -5.22 2.07 22.27
N GLY A 23 -5.00 2.03 20.96
CA GLY A 23 -3.75 2.42 20.32
C GLY A 23 -2.81 1.25 20.02
N GLY A 24 -1.57 1.60 19.69
CA GLY A 24 -0.54 0.67 19.27
C GLY A 24 -0.78 0.03 17.90
N LEU A 25 -0.32 -1.20 17.75
CA LEU A 25 -0.39 -1.99 16.53
C LEU A 25 -0.64 -3.45 16.89
N ILE A 26 -1.48 -4.11 16.11
CA ILE A 26 -1.73 -5.56 16.22
C ILE A 26 -1.16 -6.28 15.00
N VAL A 27 -0.81 -7.55 15.19
CA VAL A 27 -0.53 -8.49 14.10
C VAL A 27 -1.66 -9.50 14.09
N ASP A 28 -2.46 -9.47 13.04
CA ASP A 28 -3.68 -10.27 12.93
C ASP A 28 -3.66 -11.11 11.66
N SER A 29 -3.53 -12.42 11.82
CA SER A 29 -3.60 -13.38 10.71
C SER A 29 -5.02 -13.56 10.15
N GLY A 30 -6.04 -13.09 10.87
CA GLY A 30 -7.44 -13.11 10.43
C GLY A 30 -7.82 -11.98 9.48
N THR A 31 -6.93 -11.00 9.27
CA THR A 31 -7.18 -9.85 8.40
C THR A 31 -6.28 -9.89 7.16
N THR A 32 -6.90 -9.83 5.97
CA THR A 32 -6.19 -9.92 4.69
C THR A 32 -5.29 -8.72 4.38
N PHE A 33 -5.76 -7.51 4.70
CA PHE A 33 -5.09 -6.25 4.33
C PHE A 33 -4.54 -5.52 5.55
N THR A 34 -3.40 -4.84 5.38
CA THR A 34 -2.90 -3.96 6.43
C THR A 34 -3.78 -2.72 6.51
N MET A 35 -4.24 -2.37 7.71
CA MET A 35 -5.06 -1.18 7.93
C MET A 35 -4.25 -0.14 8.72
N LEU A 36 -4.32 1.13 8.32
CA LEU A 36 -3.66 2.25 8.99
C LEU A 36 -4.68 3.33 9.36
N PRO A 37 -4.47 4.07 10.46
CA PRO A 37 -5.27 5.26 10.76
C PRO A 37 -5.27 6.24 9.58
N GLU A 38 -6.41 6.86 9.31
CA GLU A 38 -6.63 7.70 8.11
C GLU A 38 -5.50 8.72 7.87
N SER A 39 -5.05 9.40 8.93
CA SER A 39 -3.97 10.39 8.82
C SER A 39 -2.64 9.80 8.32
N LEU A 40 -2.26 8.62 8.82
CA LEU A 40 -1.04 7.92 8.40
C LEU A 40 -1.22 7.30 7.02
N TYR A 41 -2.39 6.74 6.74
CA TYR A 41 -2.73 6.19 5.44
C TYR A 41 -2.59 7.24 4.31
N ARG A 42 -3.10 8.46 4.53
CA ARG A 42 -2.95 9.58 3.57
C ARG A 42 -1.49 9.95 3.33
N GLU A 43 -0.65 9.95 4.35
CA GLU A 43 0.79 10.20 4.19
C GLU A 43 1.49 9.07 3.43
N VAL A 44 1.10 7.81 3.64
CA VAL A 44 1.57 6.67 2.84
C VAL A 44 1.18 6.84 1.37
N LEU A 45 -0.10 7.12 1.08
CA LEU A 45 -0.58 7.39 -0.28
C LEU A 45 0.21 8.51 -0.96
N LYS A 46 0.42 9.63 -0.25
CA LYS A 46 1.17 10.78 -0.75
C LYS A 46 2.62 10.41 -1.08
N LYS A 47 3.31 9.65 -0.22
CA LYS A 47 4.69 9.21 -0.50
C LYS A 47 4.76 8.26 -1.67
N LEU A 48 3.88 7.26 -1.74
CA LEU A 48 3.85 6.32 -2.86
C LEU A 48 3.56 7.04 -4.18
N LYS A 49 2.56 7.94 -4.20
CA LYS A 49 2.24 8.78 -5.37
C LYS A 49 3.41 9.62 -5.85
N SER A 50 4.24 10.11 -4.93
CA SER A 50 5.44 10.90 -5.28
C SER A 50 6.62 10.06 -5.76
N ALA A 51 6.72 8.80 -5.30
CA ALA A 51 7.86 7.93 -5.54
C ALA A 51 7.67 7.04 -6.79
N ILE A 52 6.45 6.61 -7.07
CA ILE A 52 6.13 5.71 -8.18
C ILE A 52 5.90 6.52 -9.46
N ARG A 53 6.53 6.10 -10.56
CA ARG A 53 6.50 6.80 -11.86
C ARG A 53 5.61 6.14 -12.92
N TYR A 54 4.78 5.19 -12.51
CA TYR A 54 3.80 4.55 -13.37
C TYR A 54 2.53 5.38 -13.50
N SER A 55 1.79 5.18 -14.60
CA SER A 55 0.47 5.78 -14.79
C SER A 55 -0.54 5.15 -13.83
N ARG A 56 -1.40 5.97 -13.20
CA ARG A 56 -2.46 5.43 -12.33
C ARG A 56 -3.53 4.72 -13.14
N SER A 57 -4.02 3.61 -12.60
CA SER A 57 -5.17 2.88 -13.16
C SER A 57 -6.45 3.23 -12.40
N VAL A 58 -7.06 4.38 -12.75
CA VAL A 58 -8.30 4.87 -12.11
C VAL A 58 -9.46 3.90 -12.28
N ARG A 59 -9.45 3.13 -13.38
CA ARG A 59 -10.45 2.09 -13.65
C ARG A 59 -10.39 0.95 -12.63
N TYR A 60 -9.19 0.45 -12.31
CA TYR A 60 -9.03 -0.59 -11.29
C TYR A 60 -9.25 -0.06 -9.88
N GLU A 61 -8.86 1.19 -9.62
CA GLU A 61 -9.21 1.88 -8.37
C GLU A 61 -10.73 1.85 -8.13
N ALA A 62 -11.52 2.25 -9.13
CA ALA A 62 -12.98 2.22 -9.05
C ALA A 62 -13.56 0.80 -8.99
N ALA A 63 -13.06 -0.14 -9.80
CA ALA A 63 -13.57 -1.50 -9.86
C ALA A 63 -13.33 -2.31 -8.58
N LEU A 64 -12.22 -2.04 -7.88
CA LEU A 64 -11.82 -2.76 -6.68
C LEU A 64 -12.10 -2.00 -5.38
N GLY A 65 -12.50 -0.72 -5.47
CA GLY A 65 -12.65 0.14 -4.30
C GLY A 65 -11.31 0.44 -3.60
N LEU A 66 -10.23 0.54 -4.36
CA LEU A 66 -8.87 0.81 -3.86
C LEU A 66 -8.43 2.22 -4.26
N ASP A 67 -7.64 2.89 -3.41
CA ASP A 67 -7.27 4.29 -3.67
C ASP A 67 -6.03 4.48 -4.55
N LEU A 68 -5.27 3.42 -4.81
CA LEU A 68 -4.02 3.52 -5.55
C LEU A 68 -3.70 2.27 -6.35
N CYS A 69 -3.88 2.36 -7.67
CA CYS A 69 -3.46 1.34 -8.62
C CYS A 69 -2.61 1.95 -9.72
N TYR A 70 -1.71 1.13 -10.29
CA TYR A 70 -0.79 1.53 -11.35
C TYR A 70 -0.83 0.54 -12.51
N GLU A 71 -0.83 1.09 -13.72
CA GLU A 71 -0.58 0.39 -14.97
C GLU A 71 0.91 0.00 -15.03
N LEU A 72 1.22 -1.28 -15.15
CA LEU A 72 2.61 -1.78 -15.10
C LEU A 72 3.15 -2.16 -16.46
N PRO A 73 4.46 -1.97 -16.72
CA PRO A 73 5.06 -2.35 -17.98
C PRO A 73 4.88 -3.84 -18.26
N SER A 74 4.61 -4.17 -19.53
CA SER A 74 4.47 -5.54 -20.04
C SER A 74 5.76 -6.14 -20.59
N GLU A 75 6.86 -5.38 -20.57
CA GLU A 75 8.10 -5.80 -21.20
C GLU A 75 8.65 -7.07 -20.51
N VAL A 76 8.80 -8.12 -21.31
CA VAL A 76 9.31 -9.42 -20.90
C VAL A 76 10.71 -9.22 -20.27
N GLY A 77 10.83 -9.54 -18.98
CA GLY A 77 12.06 -9.40 -18.21
C GLY A 77 12.20 -8.09 -17.42
N SER A 78 11.25 -7.15 -17.55
CA SER A 78 11.19 -5.98 -16.65
C SER A 78 10.39 -6.34 -15.39
N PHE A 79 11.03 -6.28 -14.23
CA PHE A 79 10.32 -6.37 -12.95
C PHE A 79 9.85 -4.96 -12.56
N PRO A 80 8.57 -4.78 -12.17
CA PRO A 80 8.09 -3.50 -11.71
C PRO A 80 8.85 -3.08 -10.46
N VAL A 81 9.33 -1.83 -10.46
CA VAL A 81 10.15 -1.26 -9.38
C VAL A 81 9.25 -0.39 -8.52
N PHE A 82 9.11 -0.79 -7.26
CA PHE A 82 8.38 -0.04 -6.25
C PHE A 82 9.35 0.50 -5.18
N PRO A 83 9.00 1.61 -4.49
CA PRO A 83 9.85 2.16 -3.45
C PRO A 83 9.99 1.20 -2.27
N THR A 84 11.17 1.15 -1.66
CA THR A 84 11.36 0.36 -0.43
C THR A 84 10.36 0.75 0.64
N PHE A 85 9.75 -0.24 1.31
CA PHE A 85 8.80 -0.01 2.39
C PHE A 85 9.33 -0.69 3.66
N SER A 86 9.36 0.03 4.78
CA SER A 86 9.84 -0.53 6.05
C SER A 86 8.97 -0.12 7.23
N LEU A 87 8.66 -1.10 8.07
CA LEU A 87 8.07 -0.94 9.38
C LEU A 87 9.19 -0.94 10.43
N HIS A 88 9.17 0.06 11.31
CA HIS A 88 10.16 0.19 12.38
C HIS A 88 9.46 0.03 13.72
N PHE A 89 9.94 -0.90 14.51
CA PHE A 89 9.46 -1.21 15.85
C PHE A 89 10.45 -0.66 16.89
N LYS A 90 10.12 -0.82 18.17
CA LYS A 90 11.05 -0.50 19.27
C LYS A 90 12.33 -1.33 19.16
N ASP A 91 13.36 -0.90 19.87
CA ASP A 91 14.64 -1.60 19.97
C ASP A 91 15.35 -1.83 18.62
N ASN A 92 15.20 -0.87 17.71
CA ASN A 92 15.77 -0.88 16.36
C ASN A 92 15.34 -2.07 15.48
N ALA A 93 14.30 -2.82 15.86
CA ALA A 93 13.74 -3.87 15.02
C ALA A 93 13.08 -3.27 13.78
N THR A 94 13.43 -3.79 12.60
CA THR A 94 12.91 -3.30 11.32
C THR A 94 12.48 -4.46 10.44
N ILE A 95 11.25 -4.39 9.94
CA ILE A 95 10.74 -5.27 8.90
C ILE A 95 10.76 -4.51 7.59
N ARG A 96 11.49 -5.03 6.61
CA ARG A 96 11.44 -4.56 5.22
C ARG A 96 10.38 -5.36 4.50
N LEU A 97 9.41 -4.67 3.91
CA LEU A 97 8.35 -5.31 3.14
C LEU A 97 8.80 -5.40 1.67
N PRO A 98 8.91 -6.62 1.11
CA PRO A 98 8.84 -6.84 -0.33
C PRO A 98 7.64 -6.15 -0.96
N ALA A 99 7.74 -5.83 -2.26
CA ALA A 99 6.68 -5.12 -2.98
C ALA A 99 5.34 -5.86 -2.90
N GLU A 100 5.39 -7.19 -2.95
CA GLU A 100 4.23 -8.08 -2.94
C GLU A 100 3.45 -8.04 -1.61
N ASN A 101 4.06 -7.51 -0.54
CA ASN A 101 3.38 -7.37 0.75
C ASN A 101 2.58 -6.07 0.91
N TYR A 102 2.75 -5.09 0.02
CA TYR A 102 1.93 -3.87 0.02
C TYR A 102 1.34 -3.53 -1.36
N MET A 103 1.78 -4.18 -2.43
CA MET A 103 1.20 -4.09 -3.77
C MET A 103 0.72 -5.47 -4.22
N SER A 104 -0.58 -5.61 -4.47
CA SER A 104 -1.13 -6.78 -5.15
C SER A 104 -0.97 -6.64 -6.65
N MET A 105 -0.38 -7.68 -7.26
CA MET A 105 -0.10 -7.75 -8.68
C MET A 105 -1.20 -8.56 -9.36
N MET A 106 -1.99 -7.90 -10.19
CA MET A 106 -3.13 -8.51 -10.87
C MET A 106 -2.85 -8.61 -12.36
N SER A 107 -3.18 -9.76 -12.95
CA SER A 107 -3.22 -9.89 -14.40
C SER A 107 -4.41 -9.14 -14.95
N ASP A 108 -4.25 -8.61 -16.16
CA ASP A 108 -5.27 -7.84 -16.87
C ASP A 108 -6.52 -8.66 -17.27
N THR A 109 -6.54 -9.96 -16.98
CA THR A 109 -7.68 -10.86 -17.18
C THR A 109 -8.88 -10.56 -16.29
N TYR A 110 -8.76 -9.65 -15.32
CA TYR A 110 -9.90 -9.22 -14.49
C TYR A 110 -10.95 -8.44 -15.29
N ASP A 111 -10.61 -7.98 -16.51
CA ASP A 111 -11.58 -7.32 -17.39
C ASP A 111 -11.66 -7.96 -18.78
N ALA A 112 -12.75 -8.70 -18.98
CA ALA A 112 -13.10 -9.35 -20.23
C ALA A 112 -13.41 -8.37 -21.39
N THR A 113 -13.51 -7.06 -21.15
CA THR A 113 -13.81 -6.04 -22.17
C THR A 113 -12.57 -5.44 -22.82
N ARG A 114 -11.35 -5.72 -22.32
CA ARG A 114 -10.11 -5.18 -22.91
C ARG A 114 -9.56 -6.08 -24.03
N PRO A 115 -9.26 -5.54 -25.23
CA PRO A 115 -8.64 -6.31 -26.30
C PRO A 115 -7.23 -6.77 -25.90
N SER A 116 -6.91 -8.03 -26.22
CA SER A 116 -5.66 -8.75 -25.88
C SER A 116 -4.36 -8.13 -26.41
N THR A 117 -4.44 -7.03 -27.14
CA THR A 117 -3.34 -6.33 -27.81
C THR A 117 -2.82 -5.12 -27.04
N SER A 118 -3.36 -4.82 -25.85
CA SER A 118 -2.96 -3.63 -25.10
C SER A 118 -1.69 -3.90 -24.28
N ALA A 119 -0.71 -3.00 -24.40
CA ALA A 119 0.67 -3.13 -23.92
C ALA A 119 0.84 -3.10 -22.39
N THR A 120 -0.22 -3.29 -21.60
CA THR A 120 -0.16 -3.40 -20.13
C THR A 120 -0.47 -4.83 -19.73
N ALA A 121 0.49 -5.57 -19.19
CA ALA A 121 0.27 -6.99 -18.85
C ALA A 121 -0.29 -7.17 -17.43
N ALA A 122 -0.11 -6.17 -16.57
CA ALA A 122 -0.47 -6.25 -15.16
C ALA A 122 -0.83 -4.88 -14.57
N VAL A 123 -1.60 -4.92 -13.49
CA VAL A 123 -1.91 -3.78 -12.63
C VAL A 123 -1.40 -4.07 -11.23
N GLY A 124 -0.71 -3.10 -10.63
CA GLY A 124 -0.29 -3.15 -9.24
C GLY A 124 -1.17 -2.25 -8.38
N CYS A 125 -1.89 -2.79 -7.41
CA CYS A 125 -2.73 -2.01 -6.49
C CYS A 125 -2.24 -2.09 -5.04
N LEU A 126 -2.27 -0.95 -4.34
CA LEU A 126 -1.94 -0.86 -2.92
C LEU A 126 -2.96 -1.69 -2.10
N ILE A 127 -2.46 -2.60 -1.26
CA ILE A 127 -3.25 -3.43 -0.34
C ILE A 127 -3.08 -3.02 1.13
N ILE A 128 -2.78 -1.74 1.32
CA ILE A 128 -2.88 -1.04 2.60
C ILE A 128 -4.12 -0.17 2.52
N LEU A 129 -5.00 -0.27 3.52
CA LEU A 129 -6.27 0.43 3.57
C LEU A 129 -6.33 1.41 4.73
N SER A 130 -7.27 2.36 4.65
CA SER A 130 -7.66 3.15 5.81
C SER A 130 -8.49 2.32 6.79
N SER A 131 -8.25 2.48 8.09
CA SER A 131 -9.16 2.02 9.14
C SER A 131 -10.27 3.02 9.47
N GLY A 132 -10.35 4.14 8.74
CA GLY A 132 -11.23 5.26 9.07
C GLY A 132 -10.61 6.23 10.07
N ASP A 133 -11.38 7.26 10.41
CA ASP A 133 -11.02 8.19 11.47
C ASP A 133 -11.05 7.49 12.83
N GLU A 134 -10.08 7.81 13.69
CA GLU A 134 -10.13 7.41 15.09
C GLU A 134 -11.26 8.20 15.76
N VAL A 135 -12.40 7.54 15.98
CA VAL A 135 -13.50 8.11 16.77
C VAL A 135 -13.08 8.01 18.24
N TYR A 136 -12.66 9.14 18.81
CA TYR A 136 -12.45 9.31 20.25
C TYR A 136 -13.72 9.87 20.91
#